data_AF-A0A290G536-F1
#
_entry.id   AF-A0A290G536-F1
#
_cell.length_a   1.000
_cell.length_b   1.000
_cell.length_c   1.000
_cell.angle_alpha   90.00
_cell.angle_beta   90.00
_cell.angle_gamma   90.00
#
_symmetry.space_group_name_H-M   'P 1'
#
loop_
_entity.id
_entity.type
_entity.pdbx_description
1 polymer ?
#
loop_
_entity_poly.entity_id
_entity_poly.type
_entity_poly.pdbx_seq_one_letter_code
_entity_poly.pdbx_strand_id
1 'polypeptide(L)'
;SFSDLKEATKNFRRENLIGEGGFGFVYKGWIDENTFAPTKPGTGIVVAIKKLKPESFQGHQEWLAEVNYLGQLHHENLVRLIGYCLEGKNRLLVYEFMQKGSLENHLFRKGVQPIPWIMRINIAIAVARGLAFLHSLDSNIIFRDLKASNVLLDSDFNAKISDFGLARDGPTGDNTHVSTRIIGTHGYAAPEYVATGHLTPRSDVYSFGVVLLELLTGRRVVENEKEGIPEETLVDWARPFLSDSRRILRIMDTRLGGQYSRKGAQAAAALALQCLNADPKYRPQMVNVLAALEALQSTNSITRTP
;
A
#
# COMPACT_ATOMS: atom_id res chain seq x y z
N SER A 1 -1.97 -27.87 -5.63
CA SER A 1 -0.89 -28.53 -4.87
C SER A 1 0.43 -27.78 -5.02
N PHE A 2 1.49 -28.14 -4.26
CA PHE A 2 2.83 -27.59 -4.49
C PHE A 2 3.37 -27.93 -5.87
N SER A 3 3.07 -29.14 -6.37
CA SER A 3 3.44 -29.59 -7.71
C SER A 3 2.84 -28.68 -8.79
N ASP A 4 1.56 -28.35 -8.67
CA ASP A 4 0.86 -27.47 -9.62
C ASP A 4 1.47 -26.07 -9.64
N LEU A 5 1.76 -25.48 -8.47
CA LEU A 5 2.37 -24.15 -8.39
C LEU A 5 3.82 -24.17 -8.91
N LYS A 6 4.53 -25.28 -8.71
CA LYS A 6 5.85 -25.50 -9.30
C LYS A 6 5.75 -25.54 -10.82
N GLU A 7 4.76 -26.23 -11.40
CA GLU A 7 4.55 -26.26 -12.85
C GLU A 7 4.13 -24.90 -13.42
N ALA A 8 3.16 -24.23 -12.78
CA ALA A 8 2.66 -22.91 -13.17
C ALA A 8 3.77 -21.85 -13.23
N THR A 9 4.78 -21.96 -12.37
CA THR A 9 5.94 -21.05 -12.31
C THR A 9 7.17 -21.55 -13.07
N LYS A 10 7.05 -22.68 -13.79
CA LYS A 10 8.17 -23.35 -14.50
C LYS A 10 9.34 -23.71 -13.58
N ASN A 11 9.03 -24.29 -12.43
CA ASN A 11 9.93 -24.63 -11.32
C ASN A 11 10.51 -23.41 -10.59
N PHE A 12 9.69 -22.38 -10.35
CA PHE A 12 10.14 -21.14 -9.70
C PHE A 12 11.36 -20.53 -10.40
N ARG A 13 11.35 -20.51 -11.75
CA ARG A 13 12.46 -19.95 -12.54
C ARG A 13 12.70 -18.49 -12.21
N ARG A 14 13.96 -18.09 -12.24
CA ARG A 14 14.39 -16.70 -11.99
C ARG A 14 13.77 -15.71 -12.96
N GLU A 15 13.54 -16.10 -14.21
CA GLU A 15 12.83 -15.28 -15.21
C GLU A 15 11.41 -14.89 -14.79
N ASN A 16 10.76 -15.73 -13.97
CA ASN A 16 9.42 -15.49 -13.46
C ASN A 16 9.44 -14.78 -12.10
N LEU A 17 10.59 -14.49 -11.51
CA LEU A 17 10.68 -13.76 -10.26
C LEU A 17 10.31 -12.29 -10.51
N ILE A 18 9.22 -11.83 -9.89
CA ILE A 18 8.68 -10.48 -10.05
C ILE A 18 8.85 -9.61 -8.80
N GLY A 19 9.20 -10.21 -7.66
CA GLY A 19 9.48 -9.49 -6.43
C GLY A 19 10.20 -10.35 -5.41
N GLU A 20 11.03 -9.72 -4.60
CA GLU A 20 11.64 -10.31 -3.41
C GLU A 20 11.50 -9.33 -2.26
N GLY A 21 11.07 -9.82 -1.10
CA GLY A 21 10.98 -9.04 0.13
C GLY A 21 11.41 -9.85 1.35
N GLY A 22 11.24 -9.25 2.54
CA GLY A 22 11.51 -9.93 3.81
C GLY A 22 10.68 -11.21 3.99
N PHE A 23 9.53 -11.27 3.33
CA PHE A 23 8.53 -12.32 3.51
C PHE A 23 8.59 -13.44 2.47
N GLY A 24 9.47 -13.34 1.47
CA GLY A 24 9.60 -14.38 0.47
C GLY A 24 9.89 -13.88 -0.94
N PHE A 25 9.65 -14.78 -1.89
CA PHE A 25 9.82 -14.55 -3.31
C PHE A 25 8.46 -14.60 -4.00
N VAL A 26 8.17 -13.66 -4.88
CA VAL A 26 6.95 -13.62 -5.66
C VAL A 26 7.26 -13.99 -7.09
N TYR A 27 6.59 -15.02 -7.61
CA TYR A 27 6.76 -15.52 -8.97
C TYR A 27 5.51 -15.28 -9.80
N LYS A 28 5.68 -14.94 -11.07
CA LYS A 28 4.62 -14.96 -12.07
C LYS A 28 4.31 -16.41 -12.46
N GLY A 29 3.02 -16.75 -12.53
CA GLY A 29 2.54 -18.06 -12.96
C GLY A 29 1.32 -17.95 -13.85
N TRP A 30 0.94 -19.08 -14.46
CA TRP A 30 -0.23 -19.21 -15.31
C TRP A 30 -1.06 -20.42 -14.88
N ILE A 31 -2.35 -20.19 -14.68
CA ILE A 31 -3.32 -21.23 -14.32
C ILE A 31 -4.58 -21.07 -15.16
N ASP A 32 -5.35 -22.14 -15.29
CA ASP A 32 -6.67 -22.12 -15.88
C ASP A 32 -7.66 -21.40 -14.94
N GLU A 33 -8.58 -20.61 -15.51
CA GLU A 33 -9.50 -19.78 -14.70
C GLU A 33 -10.52 -20.60 -13.91
N ASN A 34 -10.95 -21.74 -14.45
CA ASN A 34 -12.04 -22.53 -13.89
C ASN A 34 -11.54 -23.72 -13.08
N THR A 35 -10.50 -24.39 -13.57
CA THR A 35 -9.94 -25.59 -12.95
C THR A 35 -8.76 -25.29 -12.03
N PHE A 36 -8.17 -24.09 -12.13
CA PHE A 36 -6.93 -23.69 -11.44
C PHE A 36 -5.73 -24.61 -11.72
N ALA A 37 -5.82 -25.48 -12.73
CA ALA A 37 -4.72 -26.31 -13.19
C ALA A 37 -3.61 -25.43 -13.81
N PRO A 38 -2.33 -25.82 -13.69
CA PRO A 38 -1.24 -25.06 -14.31
C PRO A 38 -1.38 -25.05 -15.84
N THR A 39 -1.08 -23.92 -16.45
CA THR A 39 -1.16 -23.74 -17.92
C THR A 39 0.18 -23.30 -18.51
N LYS A 40 0.24 -23.21 -19.85
CA LYS A 40 1.43 -22.69 -20.54
C LYS A 40 1.49 -21.16 -20.40
N PRO A 41 2.69 -20.56 -20.34
CA PRO A 41 2.82 -19.10 -20.36
C PRO A 41 2.08 -18.49 -21.55
N GLY A 42 1.29 -17.47 -21.29
CA GLY A 42 0.42 -16.82 -22.28
C GLY A 42 -0.94 -17.50 -22.48
N THR A 43 -1.24 -18.58 -21.75
CA THR A 43 -2.56 -19.23 -21.75
C THR A 43 -3.17 -19.23 -20.35
N GLY A 44 -4.50 -19.11 -20.26
CA GLY A 44 -5.20 -18.96 -18.98
C GLY A 44 -4.97 -17.59 -18.31
N ILE A 45 -5.19 -17.54 -17.00
CA ILE A 45 -5.03 -16.32 -16.21
C ILE A 45 -3.62 -16.23 -15.61
N VAL A 46 -3.11 -15.01 -15.53
CA VAL A 46 -1.81 -14.73 -14.92
C VAL A 46 -2.00 -14.53 -13.41
N VAL A 47 -1.15 -15.16 -12.61
CA VAL A 47 -1.19 -15.09 -11.14
C VAL A 47 0.17 -14.69 -10.55
N ALA A 48 0.14 -14.11 -9.37
CA ALA A 48 1.32 -13.87 -8.53
C ALA A 48 1.39 -14.92 -7.42
N ILE A 49 2.46 -15.69 -7.37
CA ILE A 49 2.67 -16.79 -6.43
C ILE A 49 3.76 -16.39 -5.44
N LYS A 50 3.38 -15.98 -4.23
CA LYS A 50 4.29 -15.65 -3.12
C LYS A 50 4.68 -16.94 -2.42
N LYS A 51 5.95 -17.30 -2.50
CA LYS A 51 6.56 -18.44 -1.79
C LYS A 51 7.36 -17.91 -0.60
N LEU A 52 6.99 -18.34 0.60
CA LEU A 52 7.67 -17.90 1.82
C LEU A 52 9.05 -18.53 1.97
N LYS A 53 9.97 -17.78 2.59
CA LYS A 53 11.30 -18.28 2.99
C LYS A 53 11.13 -19.29 4.15
N PRO A 54 11.74 -20.49 4.12
CA PRO A 54 11.48 -21.57 5.10
C PRO A 54 11.90 -21.31 6.56
N GLU A 55 12.39 -20.13 6.93
CA GLU A 55 13.24 -19.97 8.13
C GLU A 55 12.85 -18.79 9.06
N SER A 56 11.64 -18.24 8.96
CA SER A 56 11.18 -17.24 9.95
C SER A 56 9.87 -17.67 10.61
N PHE A 57 9.88 -17.79 11.95
CA PHE A 57 8.67 -17.99 12.76
C PHE A 57 7.65 -16.87 12.50
N GLN A 58 8.17 -15.66 12.27
CA GLN A 58 7.40 -14.50 11.82
C GLN A 58 6.68 -14.75 10.48
N GLY A 59 7.36 -15.33 9.47
CA GLY A 59 6.76 -15.60 8.18
C GLY A 59 5.57 -16.56 8.24
N HIS A 60 5.58 -17.56 9.13
CA HIS A 60 4.41 -18.42 9.29
C HIS A 60 3.20 -17.68 9.86
N GLN A 61 3.41 -16.81 10.86
CA GLN A 61 2.35 -15.99 11.45
C GLN A 61 1.77 -15.00 10.44
N GLU A 62 2.62 -14.39 9.61
CA GLU A 62 2.19 -13.49 8.53
C GLU A 62 1.41 -14.24 7.46
N TRP A 63 1.85 -15.44 7.07
CA TRP A 63 1.09 -16.28 6.15
C TRP A 63 -0.31 -16.61 6.69
N LEU A 64 -0.40 -16.99 7.97
CA LEU A 64 -1.69 -17.27 8.61
C LEU A 64 -2.58 -16.02 8.63
N ALA A 65 -2.01 -14.85 8.95
CA ALA A 65 -2.74 -13.58 8.91
C ALA A 65 -3.25 -13.29 7.49
N GLU A 66 -2.41 -13.42 6.47
CA GLU A 66 -2.82 -13.21 5.08
C GLU A 66 -3.94 -14.16 4.64
N VAL A 67 -3.84 -15.46 4.96
CA VAL A 67 -4.91 -16.42 4.65
C VAL A 67 -6.19 -16.07 5.41
N ASN A 68 -6.10 -15.69 6.68
CA ASN A 68 -7.26 -15.36 7.50
C ASN A 68 -7.99 -14.12 6.97
N TYR A 69 -7.26 -13.05 6.71
CA TYR A 69 -7.84 -11.78 6.25
C TYR A 69 -8.26 -11.85 4.78
N LEU A 70 -7.34 -12.14 3.85
CA LEU A 70 -7.67 -12.13 2.43
C LEU A 70 -8.51 -13.34 1.98
N GLY A 71 -8.59 -14.40 2.80
CA GLY A 71 -9.55 -15.49 2.57
C GLY A 71 -11.00 -15.10 2.83
N GLN A 72 -11.25 -14.06 3.65
CA GLN A 72 -12.59 -13.63 4.05
C GLN A 72 -12.97 -12.27 3.43
N LEU A 73 -12.00 -11.41 3.20
CA LEU A 73 -12.21 -10.05 2.72
C LEU A 73 -12.21 -9.98 1.19
N HIS A 74 -13.26 -9.34 0.66
CA HIS A 74 -13.41 -9.09 -0.78
C HIS A 74 -13.78 -7.62 -1.00
N HIS A 75 -12.91 -6.88 -1.69
CA HIS A 75 -13.13 -5.47 -1.97
C HIS A 75 -12.29 -5.05 -3.20
N GLU A 76 -12.81 -4.12 -4.02
CA GLU A 76 -12.17 -3.70 -5.28
C GLU A 76 -10.75 -3.13 -5.11
N ASN A 77 -10.46 -2.51 -3.95
CA ASN A 77 -9.16 -1.94 -3.63
C ASN A 77 -8.30 -2.81 -2.71
N LEU A 78 -8.61 -4.10 -2.56
CA LEU A 78 -7.75 -5.08 -1.89
C LEU A 78 -7.34 -6.16 -2.90
N VAL A 79 -6.08 -6.57 -2.86
CA VAL A 79 -5.59 -7.63 -3.75
C VAL A 79 -6.27 -8.95 -3.40
N ARG A 80 -6.87 -9.59 -4.41
CA ARG A 80 -7.59 -10.84 -4.25
C ARG A 80 -6.63 -12.01 -4.06
N LEU A 81 -6.79 -12.72 -2.94
CA LEU A 81 -6.22 -14.05 -2.74
C LEU A 81 -7.06 -15.07 -3.52
N ILE A 82 -6.45 -15.74 -4.49
CA ILE A 82 -7.07 -16.80 -5.29
C ILE A 82 -7.03 -18.13 -4.53
N GLY A 83 -5.93 -18.39 -3.84
CA GLY A 83 -5.77 -19.62 -3.07
C GLY A 83 -4.42 -19.67 -2.37
N TYR A 84 -4.16 -20.79 -1.70
CA TYR A 84 -2.92 -21.02 -0.96
C TYR A 84 -2.45 -22.46 -1.09
N CYS A 85 -1.19 -22.71 -0.74
CA CYS A 85 -0.62 -24.04 -0.63
C CYS A 85 0.00 -24.24 0.74
N LEU A 86 -0.43 -25.32 1.41
CA LEU A 86 0.05 -25.78 2.70
C LEU A 86 0.49 -27.24 2.58
N GLU A 87 1.74 -27.48 2.18
CA GLU A 87 2.26 -28.85 1.96
C GLU A 87 3.64 -29.00 2.58
N GLY A 88 3.74 -29.79 3.66
CA GLY A 88 4.98 -29.95 4.43
C GLY A 88 5.49 -28.61 4.98
N LYS A 89 6.69 -28.19 4.56
CA LYS A 89 7.27 -26.87 4.88
C LYS A 89 6.91 -25.78 3.87
N ASN A 90 6.24 -26.12 2.76
CA ASN A 90 5.88 -25.16 1.74
C ASN A 90 4.65 -24.36 2.18
N ARG A 91 4.80 -23.05 2.18
CA ARG A 91 3.75 -22.06 2.39
C ARG A 91 3.75 -21.14 1.17
N LEU A 92 2.67 -21.18 0.40
CA LEU A 92 2.52 -20.31 -0.76
C LEU A 92 1.15 -19.64 -0.75
N LEU A 93 1.09 -18.45 -1.33
CA LEU A 93 -0.12 -17.67 -1.55
C LEU A 93 -0.20 -17.34 -3.03
N VAL A 94 -1.40 -17.45 -3.60
CA VAL A 94 -1.68 -17.22 -5.02
C VAL A 94 -2.63 -16.04 -5.11
N TYR A 95 -2.22 -14.97 -5.76
CA TYR A 95 -3.01 -13.75 -5.92
C TYR A 95 -3.29 -13.47 -7.39
N GLU A 96 -4.26 -12.60 -7.64
CA GLU A 96 -4.36 -11.93 -8.93
C GLU A 96 -3.05 -11.21 -9.28
N PHE A 97 -2.69 -11.21 -10.57
CA PHE A 97 -1.47 -10.56 -11.03
C PHE A 97 -1.71 -9.08 -11.35
N MET A 98 -1.00 -8.20 -10.65
CA MET A 98 -1.06 -6.75 -10.82
C MET A 98 -0.01 -6.30 -11.85
N GLN A 99 -0.43 -6.04 -13.09
CA GLN A 99 0.44 -5.95 -14.28
C GLN A 99 1.45 -4.82 -14.22
N LYS A 100 1.12 -3.72 -13.51
CA LYS A 100 2.01 -2.57 -13.37
C LYS A 100 2.87 -2.64 -12.10
N GLY A 101 2.72 -3.68 -11.28
CA GLY A 101 3.49 -3.84 -10.05
C GLY A 101 3.17 -2.75 -9.01
N SER A 102 4.11 -2.48 -8.11
CA SER A 102 3.92 -1.54 -7.00
C SER A 102 3.95 -0.06 -7.43
N LEU A 103 3.22 0.79 -6.70
CA LEU A 103 3.24 2.25 -6.83
C LEU A 103 4.66 2.81 -6.67
N GLU A 104 5.45 2.23 -5.77
CA GLU A 104 6.87 2.54 -5.58
C GLU A 104 7.67 2.54 -6.90
N ASN A 105 7.44 1.55 -7.76
CA ASN A 105 8.13 1.43 -9.05
C ASN A 105 7.82 2.59 -10.00
N HIS A 106 6.64 3.22 -9.86
CA HIS A 106 6.22 4.34 -10.70
C HIS A 106 6.60 5.68 -10.12
N LEU A 107 6.70 5.80 -8.79
CA LEU A 107 7.09 7.05 -8.15
C LEU A 107 8.60 7.25 -8.17
N PHE A 108 9.40 6.23 -7.90
CA PHE A 108 10.81 6.43 -7.53
C PHE A 108 11.83 5.86 -8.51
N ARG A 109 11.41 5.00 -9.45
CA ARG A 109 12.33 4.40 -10.42
C ARG A 109 12.74 5.43 -11.49
N LYS A 110 14.05 5.56 -11.71
CA LYS A 110 14.59 6.42 -12.77
C LYS A 110 14.16 5.89 -14.15
N GLY A 111 13.88 6.82 -15.07
CA GLY A 111 13.48 6.50 -16.45
C GLY A 111 12.03 6.07 -16.64
N VAL A 112 11.23 6.03 -15.58
CA VAL A 112 9.77 5.78 -15.67
C VAL A 112 9.04 7.11 -15.86
N GLN A 113 8.05 7.11 -16.76
CA GLN A 113 7.19 8.28 -16.96
C GLN A 113 6.41 8.57 -15.68
N PRO A 114 6.35 9.84 -15.24
CA PRO A 114 5.64 10.20 -14.02
C PRO A 114 4.14 9.92 -14.18
N ILE A 115 3.54 9.31 -13.15
CA ILE A 115 2.09 9.16 -13.08
C ILE A 115 1.44 10.56 -13.11
N PRO A 116 0.49 10.84 -14.03
CA PRO A 116 -0.20 12.13 -14.08
C PRO A 116 -0.95 12.44 -12.79
N TRP A 117 -1.12 13.73 -12.49
CA TRP A 117 -1.79 14.21 -11.27
C TRP A 117 -3.12 13.52 -10.98
N ILE A 118 -4.01 13.45 -11.98
CA ILE A 118 -5.34 12.86 -11.80
C ILE A 118 -5.25 11.38 -11.37
N MET A 119 -4.30 10.65 -11.94
CA MET A 119 -4.09 9.24 -11.62
C MET A 119 -3.50 9.07 -10.22
N ARG A 120 -2.64 10.00 -9.75
CA ARG A 120 -2.17 10.01 -8.36
C ARG A 120 -3.32 10.21 -7.37
N ILE A 121 -4.26 11.11 -7.67
CA ILE A 121 -5.46 11.32 -6.85
C ILE A 121 -6.36 10.08 -6.87
N ASN A 122 -6.56 9.44 -8.03
CA ASN A 122 -7.35 8.21 -8.12
C ASN A 122 -6.73 7.07 -7.30
N ILE A 123 -5.41 6.93 -7.32
CA ILE A 123 -4.68 5.96 -6.49
C ILE A 123 -4.88 6.28 -5.00
N ALA A 124 -4.78 7.56 -4.59
CA ALA A 124 -5.05 7.96 -3.21
C ALA A 124 -6.49 7.63 -2.76
N ILE A 125 -7.48 7.86 -3.63
CA ILE A 125 -8.89 7.52 -3.38
C ILE A 125 -9.05 6.01 -3.19
N ALA A 126 -8.50 5.21 -4.11
CA ALA A 126 -8.56 3.75 -4.04
C ALA A 126 -7.94 3.20 -2.74
N VAL A 127 -6.77 3.70 -2.34
CA VAL A 127 -6.14 3.31 -1.08
C VAL A 127 -6.98 3.76 0.12
N ALA A 128 -7.50 4.99 0.10
CA ALA A 128 -8.36 5.49 1.17
C ALA A 128 -9.64 4.67 1.31
N ARG A 129 -10.24 4.26 0.20
CA ARG A 129 -11.43 3.39 0.16
C ARG A 129 -11.14 2.00 0.71
N GLY A 130 -10.02 1.39 0.33
CA GLY A 130 -9.58 0.11 0.88
C GLY A 130 -9.40 0.16 2.41
N LEU A 131 -8.73 1.19 2.93
CA LEU A 131 -8.57 1.35 4.38
C LEU A 131 -9.88 1.70 5.10
N ALA A 132 -10.72 2.55 4.50
CA ALA A 132 -12.04 2.87 5.05
C ALA A 132 -12.92 1.62 5.16
N PHE A 133 -12.87 0.74 4.16
CA PHE A 133 -13.51 -0.56 4.21
C PHE A 133 -12.99 -1.40 5.39
N LEU A 134 -11.67 -1.58 5.52
CA LEU A 134 -11.09 -2.35 6.64
C LEU A 134 -11.49 -1.82 8.03
N HIS A 135 -11.48 -0.50 8.21
CA HIS A 135 -11.83 0.16 9.47
C HIS A 135 -13.34 0.15 9.75
N SER A 136 -14.17 -0.10 8.72
CA SER A 136 -15.63 -0.15 8.85
C SER A 136 -16.16 -1.52 9.29
N LEU A 137 -15.33 -2.56 9.21
CA LEU A 137 -15.69 -3.91 9.64
C LEU A 137 -15.86 -3.96 11.17
N ASP A 138 -16.66 -4.90 11.67
CA ASP A 138 -16.87 -5.09 13.11
C ASP A 138 -15.55 -5.35 13.86
N SER A 139 -14.60 -6.04 13.23
CA SER A 139 -13.26 -6.29 13.77
C SER A 139 -12.31 -5.10 13.65
N ASN A 140 -12.71 -4.01 12.97
CA ASN A 140 -11.96 -2.77 12.79
C ASN A 140 -10.48 -3.02 12.42
N ILE A 141 -10.29 -3.71 11.30
CA ILE A 141 -8.99 -4.28 10.92
C ILE A 141 -7.98 -3.16 10.69
N ILE A 142 -6.85 -3.23 11.39
CA ILE A 142 -5.71 -2.32 11.24
C ILE A 142 -4.70 -2.97 10.30
N PHE A 143 -4.36 -2.30 9.20
CA PHE A 143 -3.48 -2.81 8.15
C PHE A 143 -1.99 -2.79 8.55
N ARG A 144 -1.56 -1.75 9.27
CA ARG A 144 -0.25 -1.60 9.94
C ARG A 144 0.99 -1.44 9.05
N ASP A 145 0.98 -1.85 7.79
CA ASP A 145 2.14 -1.75 6.88
C ASP A 145 1.83 -1.02 5.58
N LEU A 146 1.06 0.07 5.65
CA LEU A 146 0.78 0.88 4.46
C LEU A 146 2.04 1.62 4.01
N LYS A 147 2.44 1.37 2.76
CA LYS A 147 3.58 1.99 2.07
C LYS A 147 3.40 1.87 0.55
N ALA A 148 4.13 2.68 -0.23
CA ALA A 148 4.03 2.64 -1.69
C ALA A 148 4.37 1.26 -2.30
N SER A 149 5.20 0.43 -1.66
CA SER A 149 5.50 -0.92 -2.17
C SER A 149 4.36 -1.94 -1.95
N ASN A 150 3.45 -1.66 -1.01
CA ASN A 150 2.27 -2.48 -0.71
C ASN A 150 1.00 -1.99 -1.44
N VAL A 151 1.11 -0.98 -2.30
CA VAL A 151 0.03 -0.53 -3.19
C VAL A 151 0.36 -1.02 -4.59
N LEU A 152 -0.41 -1.98 -5.12
CA LEU A 152 -0.21 -2.55 -6.43
C LEU A 152 -1.18 -1.98 -7.46
N LEU A 153 -0.75 -1.93 -8.72
CA LEU A 153 -1.47 -1.32 -9.82
C LEU A 153 -1.76 -2.34 -10.93
N ASP A 154 -3.00 -2.38 -11.40
CA ASP A 154 -3.41 -3.25 -12.52
C ASP A 154 -3.08 -2.60 -13.88
N SER A 155 -3.57 -3.18 -14.98
CA SER A 155 -3.36 -2.67 -16.34
C SER A 155 -3.88 -1.25 -16.57
N ASP A 156 -4.86 -0.80 -15.80
CA ASP A 156 -5.54 0.48 -15.94
C ASP A 156 -5.15 1.48 -14.84
N PHE A 157 -4.13 1.15 -14.05
CA PHE A 157 -3.68 1.91 -12.86
C PHE A 157 -4.71 1.99 -11.74
N ASN A 158 -5.67 1.05 -11.67
CA ASN A 158 -6.47 0.91 -10.45
C ASN A 158 -5.58 0.35 -9.34
N ALA A 159 -5.68 0.96 -8.15
CA ALA A 159 -4.85 0.60 -7.02
C ALA A 159 -5.54 -0.41 -6.09
N LYS A 160 -4.75 -1.37 -5.62
CA LYS A 160 -5.14 -2.35 -4.60
C LYS A 160 -4.08 -2.46 -3.51
N ILE A 161 -4.51 -2.56 -2.26
CA ILE A 161 -3.65 -2.81 -1.11
C ILE A 161 -3.29 -4.31 -1.07
N SER A 162 -2.01 -4.61 -0.88
CA SER A 162 -1.45 -5.97 -0.82
C SER A 162 -0.66 -6.18 0.48
N ASP A 163 -0.28 -7.43 0.77
CA ASP A 163 0.61 -7.80 1.88
C ASP A 163 0.00 -7.58 3.28
N PHE A 164 -1.00 -8.41 3.61
CA PHE A 164 -1.76 -8.35 4.86
C PHE A 164 -1.06 -9.05 6.04
N GLY A 165 0.21 -9.44 5.89
CA GLY A 165 0.92 -10.27 6.88
C GLY A 165 1.01 -9.61 8.26
N LEU A 166 1.03 -8.28 8.33
CA LEU A 166 1.12 -7.53 9.58
C LEU A 166 -0.25 -7.06 10.13
N ALA A 167 -1.33 -7.28 9.37
CA ALA A 167 -2.66 -6.82 9.73
C ALA A 167 -3.14 -7.45 11.05
N ARG A 168 -4.00 -6.73 11.76
CA ARG A 168 -4.55 -7.13 13.05
C ARG A 168 -5.97 -6.64 13.22
N ASP A 169 -6.76 -7.37 13.99
CA ASP A 169 -8.04 -6.87 14.46
C ASP A 169 -7.79 -5.66 15.35
N GLY A 170 -8.70 -4.69 15.29
CA GLY A 170 -8.68 -3.51 16.12
C GLY A 170 -8.99 -3.79 17.58
N PRO A 171 -9.07 -2.74 18.42
CA PRO A 171 -9.39 -2.88 19.82
C PRO A 171 -10.78 -3.50 20.00
N THR A 172 -10.91 -4.46 20.93
CA THR A 172 -12.16 -5.14 21.25
C THR A 172 -12.65 -4.80 22.65
N GLY A 173 -13.98 -4.82 22.85
CA GLY A 173 -14.60 -4.47 24.13
C GLY A 173 -14.27 -3.04 24.54
N ASP A 174 -13.83 -2.86 25.78
CA ASP A 174 -13.50 -1.54 26.35
C ASP A 174 -12.06 -1.08 26.03
N ASN A 175 -11.30 -1.86 25.25
CA ASN A 175 -9.93 -1.49 24.90
C ASN A 175 -9.91 -0.31 23.93
N THR A 176 -9.01 0.65 24.17
CA THR A 176 -8.85 1.83 23.31
C THR A 176 -7.79 1.64 22.22
N HIS A 177 -6.95 0.60 22.35
CA HIS A 177 -5.84 0.30 21.45
C HIS A 177 -5.50 -1.19 21.49
N VAL A 178 -4.70 -1.63 20.52
CA VAL A 178 -4.09 -2.97 20.49
C VAL A 178 -2.62 -2.84 20.91
N SER A 179 -2.25 -3.45 22.03
CA SER A 179 -0.84 -3.48 22.46
C SER A 179 -0.08 -4.58 21.72
N THR A 180 0.95 -4.20 20.98
CA THR A 180 1.70 -5.14 20.14
C THR A 180 3.15 -4.71 19.97
N ARG A 181 4.03 -5.64 19.61
CA ARG A 181 5.43 -5.34 19.28
C ARG A 181 5.51 -4.27 18.19
N ILE A 182 6.53 -3.42 18.22
CA ILE A 182 6.73 -2.42 17.16
C ILE A 182 7.31 -3.12 15.93
N ILE A 183 6.50 -3.25 14.88
CA ILE A 183 6.86 -3.80 13.57
C ILE A 183 6.12 -3.01 12.49
N GLY A 184 6.71 -2.94 11.31
CA GLY A 184 6.26 -2.12 10.19
C GLY A 184 7.46 -1.50 9.50
N THR A 185 7.20 -0.65 8.52
CA THR A 185 8.26 -0.03 7.72
C THR A 185 8.68 1.32 8.32
N HIS A 186 9.99 1.51 8.51
CA HIS A 186 10.55 2.77 9.04
C HIS A 186 10.12 3.97 8.18
N GLY A 187 9.80 5.10 8.82
CA GLY A 187 9.27 6.31 8.18
C GLY A 187 7.76 6.34 7.99
N TYR A 188 7.07 5.19 7.97
CA TYR A 188 5.60 5.13 7.79
C TYR A 188 4.83 5.00 9.11
N ALA A 189 5.48 4.51 10.16
CA ALA A 189 4.86 4.24 11.44
C ALA A 189 4.48 5.53 12.19
N ALA A 190 3.27 5.54 12.75
CA ALA A 190 2.78 6.66 13.55
C ALA A 190 3.63 6.86 14.82
N PRO A 191 3.88 8.12 15.25
CA PRO A 191 4.79 8.41 16.36
C PRO A 191 4.35 7.79 17.69
N GLU A 192 3.05 7.77 17.98
CA GLU A 192 2.52 7.13 19.18
C GLU A 192 2.74 5.61 19.16
N TYR A 193 2.61 4.98 17.98
CA TYR A 193 2.82 3.55 17.84
C TYR A 193 4.30 3.19 18.07
N VAL A 194 5.23 3.99 17.54
CA VAL A 194 6.66 3.81 17.78
C VAL A 194 7.02 4.06 19.24
N ALA A 195 6.39 5.04 19.90
CA ALA A 195 6.69 5.38 21.28
C ALA A 195 6.14 4.37 22.29
N THR A 196 4.95 3.80 22.07
CA THR A 196 4.24 3.01 23.09
C THR A 196 3.90 1.59 22.66
N GLY A 197 3.98 1.26 21.37
CA GLY A 197 3.45 0.01 20.81
C GLY A 197 1.92 -0.06 20.76
N HIS A 198 1.23 1.06 21.04
CA HIS A 198 -0.23 1.13 20.96
C HIS A 198 -0.67 1.34 19.51
N LEU A 199 -1.35 0.35 18.97
CA LEU A 199 -1.84 0.35 17.60
C LEU A 199 -3.34 0.68 17.57
N THR A 200 -3.73 1.57 16.66
CA THR A 200 -5.14 1.95 16.42
C THR A 200 -5.38 2.13 14.91
N PRO A 201 -6.63 2.21 14.44
CA PRO A 201 -6.91 2.60 13.06
C PRO A 201 -6.32 3.97 12.67
N ARG A 202 -6.08 4.86 13.66
CA ARG A 202 -5.42 6.16 13.44
C ARG A 202 -3.95 6.01 13.08
N SER A 203 -3.34 4.87 13.35
CA SER A 203 -1.99 4.55 12.91
C SER A 203 -1.93 4.35 11.39
N ASP A 204 -2.93 3.67 10.79
CA ASP A 204 -3.06 3.56 9.33
C ASP A 204 -3.32 4.92 8.67
N VAL A 205 -4.09 5.79 9.32
CA VAL A 205 -4.34 7.17 8.82
C VAL A 205 -3.02 7.93 8.70
N TYR A 206 -2.11 7.78 9.67
CA TYR A 206 -0.79 8.40 9.61
C TYR A 206 0.02 7.86 8.43
N SER A 207 0.11 6.53 8.28
CA SER A 207 0.79 5.91 7.15
C SER A 207 0.19 6.31 5.80
N PHE A 208 -1.13 6.50 5.73
CA PHE A 208 -1.81 7.07 4.56
C PHE A 208 -1.33 8.49 4.26
N GLY A 209 -1.19 9.34 5.30
CA GLY A 209 -0.62 10.67 5.16
C GLY A 209 0.79 10.65 4.56
N VAL A 210 1.62 9.68 4.94
CA VAL A 210 2.97 9.49 4.36
C VAL A 210 2.87 9.11 2.88
N VAL A 211 2.06 8.11 2.52
CA VAL A 211 1.86 7.71 1.11
C VAL A 211 1.28 8.85 0.27
N LEU A 212 0.39 9.66 0.84
CA LEU A 212 -0.14 10.84 0.17
C LEU A 212 0.97 11.87 -0.09
N LEU A 213 1.89 12.10 0.85
CA LEU A 213 3.08 12.93 0.59
C LEU A 213 3.97 12.35 -0.50
N GLU A 214 4.19 11.03 -0.53
CA GLU A 214 4.96 10.38 -1.61
C GLU A 214 4.31 10.61 -2.98
N LEU A 215 2.97 10.53 -3.06
CA LEU A 215 2.21 10.85 -4.27
C LEU A 215 2.34 12.33 -4.66
N LEU A 216 2.34 13.26 -3.71
CA LEU A 216 2.48 14.70 -4.02
C LEU A 216 3.89 15.06 -4.48
N THR A 217 4.90 14.49 -3.82
CA THR A 217 6.30 14.93 -3.94
C THR A 217 7.13 14.08 -4.89
N GLY A 218 6.71 12.83 -5.15
CA GLY A 218 7.51 11.87 -5.90
C GLY A 218 8.81 11.47 -5.18
N ARG A 219 8.93 11.74 -3.87
CA ARG A 219 10.09 11.41 -3.03
C ARG A 219 9.81 10.22 -2.14
N ARG A 220 10.85 9.43 -1.86
CA ARG A 220 10.80 8.31 -0.92
C ARG A 220 10.72 8.83 0.51
N VAL A 221 10.07 8.09 1.40
CA VAL A 221 10.06 8.43 2.84
C VAL A 221 11.45 8.55 3.47
N VAL A 222 12.38 7.69 3.03
CA VAL A 222 13.80 7.69 3.43
C VAL A 222 14.62 7.65 2.14
N GLU A 223 15.45 8.67 1.91
CA GLU A 223 16.39 8.67 0.80
C GLU A 223 17.63 7.85 1.21
N ASN A 224 18.04 6.86 0.39
CA ASN A 224 19.19 6.00 0.69
C ASN A 224 20.45 6.84 0.99
N GLU A 225 21.04 6.57 2.16
CA GLU A 225 22.40 6.87 2.65
C GLU A 225 23.18 7.92 1.83
N LYS A 226 23.09 9.19 2.26
CA LYS A 226 24.27 10.05 2.22
C LYS A 226 24.95 9.92 3.58
N GLU A 227 26.10 9.27 3.59
CA GLU A 227 26.93 9.12 4.80
C GLU A 227 27.07 10.48 5.52
N GLY A 228 26.68 10.54 6.80
CA GLY A 228 26.96 11.67 7.70
C GLY A 228 25.86 12.73 7.86
N ILE A 229 24.66 12.58 7.28
CA ILE A 229 23.53 13.48 7.52
C ILE A 229 22.50 12.77 8.42
N PRO A 230 21.97 13.41 9.48
CA PRO A 230 20.86 12.84 10.24
C PRO A 230 19.71 12.46 9.29
N GLU A 231 19.16 11.26 9.45
CA GLU A 231 18.05 10.74 8.64
C GLU A 231 16.80 11.62 8.81
N GLU A 232 16.71 12.71 8.04
CA GLU A 232 15.48 13.49 7.94
C GLU A 232 14.47 12.68 7.12
N THR A 233 13.34 12.33 7.72
CA THR A 233 12.26 11.65 6.98
C THR A 233 11.56 12.62 6.03
N LEU A 234 10.88 12.10 5.01
CA LEU A 234 10.03 12.91 4.13
C LEU A 234 9.01 13.78 4.91
N VAL A 235 8.50 13.25 6.02
CA VAL A 235 7.55 13.97 6.89
C VAL A 235 8.22 15.17 7.54
N ASP A 236 9.42 14.99 8.08
CA ASP A 236 10.19 16.05 8.73
C ASP A 236 10.57 17.14 7.73
N TRP A 237 11.09 16.75 6.57
CA TRP A 237 11.43 17.64 5.47
C TRP A 237 10.22 18.43 4.95
N ALA A 238 9.05 17.80 4.81
CA ALA A 238 7.86 18.43 4.25
C ALA A 238 7.16 19.38 5.25
N ARG A 239 7.30 19.15 6.56
CA ARG A 239 6.56 19.84 7.62
C ARG A 239 6.61 21.38 7.52
N PRO A 240 7.76 22.05 7.28
CA PRO A 240 7.82 23.51 7.15
C PRO A 240 7.07 24.06 5.93
N PHE A 241 6.83 23.23 4.91
CA PHE A 241 6.10 23.61 3.71
C PHE A 241 4.60 23.37 3.87
N LEU A 242 4.21 22.27 4.53
CA LEU A 242 2.81 21.90 4.74
C LEU A 242 2.04 22.94 5.57
N SER A 243 2.72 23.61 6.51
CA SER A 243 2.11 24.63 7.37
C SER A 243 1.83 25.97 6.66
N ASP A 244 2.35 26.20 5.45
CA ASP A 244 2.07 27.40 4.65
C ASP A 244 1.55 27.00 3.26
N SER A 245 0.25 27.23 3.03
CA SER A 245 -0.42 26.90 1.76
C SER A 245 0.26 27.51 0.51
N ARG A 246 1.02 28.60 0.67
CA ARG A 246 1.76 29.24 -0.42
C ARG A 246 3.03 28.49 -0.79
N ARG A 247 3.57 27.68 0.13
CA ARG A 247 4.82 26.92 -0.03
C ARG A 247 4.59 25.51 -0.58
N ILE A 248 3.36 25.01 -0.62
CA ILE A 248 3.01 23.66 -1.13
C ILE A 248 3.55 23.40 -2.54
N LEU A 249 3.52 24.40 -3.42
CA LEU A 249 4.03 24.23 -4.79
C LEU A 249 5.52 23.91 -4.85
N ARG A 250 6.30 24.17 -3.79
CA ARG A 250 7.73 23.88 -3.71
C ARG A 250 8.04 22.42 -3.43
N ILE A 251 7.08 21.66 -2.91
CA ILE A 251 7.28 20.24 -2.59
C ILE A 251 6.70 19.31 -3.65
N MET A 252 5.90 19.84 -4.58
CA MET A 252 5.28 19.06 -5.64
C MET A 252 6.35 18.43 -6.54
N ASP A 253 6.08 17.21 -7.00
CA ASP A 253 6.94 16.49 -7.94
C ASP A 253 7.19 17.32 -9.19
N THR A 254 8.44 17.73 -9.40
CA THR A 254 8.83 18.59 -10.53
C THR A 254 8.58 17.93 -11.88
N ARG A 255 8.54 16.59 -11.93
CA ARG A 255 8.24 15.82 -13.15
C ARG A 255 6.80 15.98 -13.61
N LEU A 256 5.89 16.46 -12.75
CA LEU A 256 4.52 16.81 -13.16
C LEU A 256 4.46 18.04 -14.06
N GLY A 257 5.54 18.84 -14.14
CA GLY A 257 5.60 20.01 -15.03
C GLY A 257 4.49 21.04 -14.77
N GLY A 258 4.00 21.13 -13.53
CA GLY A 258 2.87 22.00 -13.17
C GLY A 258 1.50 21.53 -13.65
N GLN A 259 1.37 20.30 -14.18
CA GLN A 259 0.11 19.74 -14.67
C GLN A 259 -0.79 19.24 -13.52
N TYR A 260 -1.20 20.15 -12.65
CA TYR A 260 -2.12 19.92 -11.54
C TYR A 260 -2.82 21.23 -11.13
N SER A 261 -4.01 21.11 -10.55
CA SER A 261 -4.70 22.27 -9.98
C SER A 261 -3.96 22.76 -8.73
N ARG A 262 -3.61 24.06 -8.65
CA ARG A 262 -3.01 24.65 -7.45
C ARG A 262 -3.89 24.45 -6.22
N LYS A 263 -5.21 24.65 -6.36
CA LYS A 263 -6.18 24.43 -5.28
C LYS A 263 -6.24 22.95 -4.89
N GLY A 264 -6.22 22.05 -5.87
CA GLY A 264 -6.19 20.60 -5.63
C GLY A 264 -4.94 20.15 -4.87
N ALA A 265 -3.76 20.64 -5.29
CA ALA A 265 -2.50 20.35 -4.60
C ALA A 265 -2.48 20.90 -3.16
N GLN A 266 -2.96 22.13 -2.94
CA GLN A 266 -3.06 22.72 -1.61
C GLN A 266 -4.00 21.92 -0.69
N ALA A 267 -5.15 21.49 -1.20
CA ALA A 267 -6.12 20.74 -0.42
C ALA A 267 -5.63 19.30 -0.12
N ALA A 268 -5.01 18.63 -1.09
CA ALA A 268 -4.40 17.32 -0.86
C ALA A 268 -3.24 17.40 0.17
N ALA A 269 -2.42 18.45 0.10
CA ALA A 269 -1.37 18.67 1.10
C ALA A 269 -1.92 19.00 2.50
N ALA A 270 -3.00 19.78 2.58
CA ALA A 270 -3.68 20.04 3.85
C ALA A 270 -4.26 18.74 4.44
N LEU A 271 -4.83 17.86 3.62
CA LEU A 271 -5.30 16.55 4.05
C LEU A 271 -4.16 15.66 4.54
N ALA A 272 -3.03 15.64 3.83
CA ALA A 272 -1.82 14.93 4.28
C ALA A 272 -1.35 15.43 5.65
N LEU A 273 -1.32 16.76 5.85
CA LEU A 273 -0.95 17.37 7.13
C LEU A 273 -1.89 16.96 8.27
N GLN A 274 -3.20 16.87 8.02
CA GLN A 274 -4.16 16.40 9.03
C GLN A 274 -3.95 14.93 9.39
N CYS A 275 -3.69 14.07 8.39
CA CYS A 275 -3.37 12.67 8.60
C CYS A 275 -2.06 12.48 9.40
N LEU A 276 -1.09 13.38 9.20
CA LEU A 276 0.23 13.35 9.85
C LEU A 276 0.27 14.07 11.21
N ASN A 277 -0.89 14.36 11.80
CA ASN A 277 -0.92 14.96 13.14
C ASN A 277 -0.23 14.05 14.16
N ALA A 278 0.59 14.61 15.04
CA ALA A 278 1.32 13.86 16.06
C ALA A 278 0.35 13.19 17.06
N ASP A 279 -0.73 13.88 17.43
CA ASP A 279 -1.76 13.31 18.29
C ASP A 279 -2.83 12.60 17.43
N PRO A 280 -3.02 11.27 17.60
CA PRO A 280 -3.97 10.50 16.80
C PRO A 280 -5.42 10.97 16.93
N LYS A 281 -5.78 11.70 17.99
CA LYS A 281 -7.14 12.24 18.20
C LYS A 281 -7.53 13.27 17.15
N TYR A 282 -6.56 14.02 16.63
CA TYR A 282 -6.80 15.06 15.62
C TYR A 282 -6.64 14.58 14.19
N ARG A 283 -6.26 13.30 13.99
CA ARG A 283 -6.29 12.71 12.65
C ARG A 283 -7.76 12.55 12.21
N PRO A 284 -8.08 12.59 10.91
CA PRO A 284 -9.41 12.25 10.41
C PRO A 284 -9.64 10.73 10.38
N GLN A 285 -10.89 10.27 10.33
CA GLN A 285 -11.20 8.87 10.05
C GLN A 285 -11.01 8.62 8.54
N MET A 286 -10.69 7.38 8.13
CA MET A 286 -10.46 7.09 6.71
C MET A 286 -11.68 7.36 5.82
N VAL A 287 -12.91 7.22 6.35
CA VAL A 287 -14.13 7.63 5.63
C VAL A 287 -14.16 9.13 5.31
N ASN A 288 -13.67 9.97 6.23
CA ASN A 288 -13.59 11.43 6.02
C ASN A 288 -12.45 11.80 5.06
N VAL A 289 -11.33 11.06 5.12
CA VAL A 289 -10.22 11.18 4.17
C VAL A 289 -10.69 10.84 2.75
N LEU A 290 -11.43 9.74 2.60
CA LEU A 290 -12.01 9.32 1.33
C LEU A 290 -12.94 10.40 0.75
N ALA A 291 -13.90 10.87 1.55
CA ALA A 291 -14.85 11.90 1.12
C ALA A 291 -14.13 13.19 0.69
N ALA A 292 -13.08 13.60 1.41
CA ALA A 292 -12.29 14.76 1.04
C ALA A 292 -11.59 14.58 -0.32
N LEU A 293 -11.01 13.40 -0.59
CA LEU A 293 -10.35 13.12 -1.87
C LEU A 293 -11.33 13.03 -3.04
N GLU A 294 -12.50 12.41 -2.85
CA GLU A 294 -13.54 12.32 -3.89
C GLU A 294 -14.10 13.71 -4.25
N ALA A 295 -14.20 14.62 -3.28
CA ALA A 295 -14.52 16.03 -3.54
C ALA A 295 -13.42 16.74 -4.36
N LEU A 296 -12.15 16.41 -4.13
CA LEU A 296 -11.02 16.95 -4.93
C LEU A 296 -11.02 16.44 -6.36
N GLN A 297 -11.46 15.19 -6.59
CA GLN A 297 -11.58 14.65 -7.94
C GLN A 297 -12.73 15.34 -8.70
N SER A 298 -13.88 15.52 -8.05
CA SER A 298 -15.09 16.14 -8.63
C SER A 298 -14.90 17.61 -9.01
N THR A 299 -14.03 18.33 -8.31
CA THR A 299 -13.72 19.73 -8.65
C THR A 299 -12.76 19.88 -9.83
N ASN A 300 -12.00 18.83 -10.19
CA ASN A 300 -11.10 18.82 -11.35
C ASN A 300 -11.78 18.38 -12.65
N SER A 301 -12.96 17.72 -12.60
CA SER A 301 -13.71 17.33 -13.81
C SER A 301 -14.54 18.47 -14.42
N ILE A 302 -14.80 19.55 -13.66
CA ILE A 302 -15.66 20.66 -14.09
C ILE A 302 -14.91 21.70 -14.96
N THR A 303 -13.58 21.64 -15.09
CA THR A 303 -12.79 22.60 -15.91
C THR A 303 -12.54 22.17 -17.35
N ARG A 304 -13.30 21.21 -17.89
CA ARG A 304 -13.32 20.90 -19.33
C ARG A 304 -14.67 21.23 -19.94
N THR A 305 -14.88 22.50 -20.24
CA THR A 305 -15.69 22.92 -21.38
C THR A 305 -14.95 24.06 -22.07
N PRO A 306 -14.72 23.97 -23.39
CA PRO A 306 -14.07 25.04 -24.16
C PRO A 306 -14.93 26.31 -24.20
#